data_AF-A0A8T4NQ03-F1
#
_entry.id   AF-A0A8T4NQ03-F1
#
_cell.length_a   1.000
_cell.length_b   1.000
_cell.length_c   1.000
_cell.angle_alpha   90.00
_cell.angle_beta   90.00
_cell.angle_gamma   90.00
#
_symmetry.space_group_name_H-M   'P 1'
#
loop_
_entity.id
_entity.type
_entity.pdbx_description
1 polymer ?
#
loop_
_entity_poly.entity_id
_entity_poly.type
_entity_poly.pdbx_seq_one_letter_code
_entity_poly.pdbx_strand_id
1 'polypeptide(L)'
;MVSEVELYLIRAEDEFLLASTDMKLSTDAETKKKLGVPIEKTFFHSVISHSYYSIFHSAKAYLLSKGIKTKVPNEHKKTYLKLKKLVRK
;
A
#
# COMPACT_ATOMS: atom_id res chain seq x y z
N MET A 1 -5.61 -15.90 -16.48
CA MET A 1 -4.27 -15.61 -15.93
C MET A 1 -4.25 -14.13 -15.61
N VAL A 2 -4.07 -13.75 -14.34
CA VAL A 2 -4.10 -12.33 -13.89
C VAL A 2 -2.90 -11.59 -14.49
N SER A 3 -3.13 -10.41 -15.07
CA SER A 3 -2.03 -9.63 -15.68
C SER A 3 -1.07 -9.07 -14.62
N GLU A 4 0.17 -8.73 -15.00
CA GLU A 4 1.12 -8.12 -14.06
C GLU A 4 0.58 -6.78 -13.49
N VAL A 5 -0.16 -6.01 -14.30
CA VAL A 5 -0.82 -4.76 -13.86
C VAL A 5 -1.89 -5.05 -12.82
N GLU A 6 -2.78 -5.98 -13.12
CA GLU A 6 -3.90 -6.38 -12.25
C GLU A 6 -3.40 -6.93 -10.90
N LEU A 7 -2.32 -7.72 -10.92
CA LEU A 7 -1.68 -8.19 -9.69
C LEU A 7 -1.22 -7.05 -8.78
N TYR A 8 -0.66 -5.97 -9.34
CA TYR A 8 -0.25 -4.82 -8.52
C TYR A 8 -1.44 -3.97 -8.04
N LEU A 9 -2.55 -3.96 -8.77
CA LEU A 9 -3.78 -3.32 -8.28
C LEU A 9 -4.38 -4.09 -7.10
N ILE A 10 -4.48 -5.42 -7.21
CA ILE A 10 -4.93 -6.29 -6.11
C ILE A 10 -4.06 -6.05 -4.86
N ARG A 11 -2.73 -6.05 -5.02
CA ARG A 11 -1.83 -5.73 -3.89
C ARG A 11 -2.07 -4.34 -3.31
N ALA A 12 -2.35 -3.34 -4.15
CA ALA A 12 -2.64 -2.00 -3.64
C ALA A 12 -3.93 -1.95 -2.83
N GLU A 13 -4.95 -2.70 -3.24
CA GLU A 13 -6.24 -2.83 -2.58
C GLU A 13 -6.11 -3.59 -1.25
N ASP A 14 -5.38 -4.71 -1.24
CA ASP A 14 -5.10 -5.48 -0.03
C ASP A 14 -4.39 -4.62 1.04
N GLU A 15 -3.35 -3.89 0.64
CA GLU A 15 -2.62 -2.97 1.52
C GLU A 15 -3.51 -1.84 2.03
N PHE A 16 -4.43 -1.31 1.20
CA PHE A 16 -5.37 -0.28 1.64
C PHE A 16 -6.40 -0.82 2.64
N LEU A 17 -6.90 -2.05 2.42
CA LEU A 17 -7.80 -2.73 3.33
C LEU A 17 -7.12 -3.00 4.68
N LEU A 18 -5.86 -3.45 4.68
CA LEU A 18 -5.06 -3.65 5.89
C LEU A 18 -4.87 -2.33 6.65
N ALA A 19 -4.46 -1.26 5.96
CA ALA A 19 -4.30 0.06 6.58
C ALA A 19 -5.60 0.54 7.25
N SER A 20 -6.73 0.35 6.58
CA SER A 20 -8.06 0.74 7.08
C SER A 20 -8.49 -0.11 8.29
N THR A 21 -8.20 -1.41 8.23
CA THR A 21 -8.49 -2.36 9.32
C THR A 21 -7.65 -2.04 10.55
N ASP A 22 -6.35 -1.80 10.35
CA ASP A 22 -5.44 -1.42 11.43
C ASP A 22 -5.84 -0.08 12.03
N MET A 23 -6.28 0.89 11.23
CA MET A 23 -6.77 2.17 11.74
C MET A 23 -7.99 1.97 12.64
N LYS A 24 -8.95 1.15 12.20
CA LYS A 24 -10.11 0.81 13.01
C LYS A 24 -9.70 0.13 14.32
N LEU A 25 -8.80 -0.86 14.26
CA LEU A 25 -8.26 -1.50 15.45
C LEU A 25 -7.58 -0.48 16.35
N SER A 26 -6.86 0.49 15.81
CA SER A 26 -6.13 1.50 16.57
C SER A 26 -7.05 2.40 17.40
N THR A 27 -8.20 2.77 16.83
CA THR A 27 -9.11 3.80 17.37
C THR A 27 -10.35 3.26 18.06
N ASP A 28 -10.71 1.99 17.86
CA ASP A 28 -11.92 1.38 18.43
C ASP A 28 -11.59 0.41 19.57
N ALA A 29 -11.75 0.89 20.80
CA ALA A 29 -11.55 0.10 22.02
C ALA A 29 -12.47 -1.12 22.12
N GLU A 30 -13.70 -1.03 21.61
CA GLU A 30 -14.66 -2.13 21.65
C GLU A 30 -14.22 -3.27 20.72
N THR A 31 -13.82 -2.92 19.50
CA THR A 31 -13.25 -3.89 18.55
C THR A 31 -11.98 -4.53 19.10
N LYS A 32 -11.05 -3.75 19.70
CA LYS A 32 -9.85 -4.33 20.36
C LYS A 32 -10.22 -5.36 21.42
N LYS A 33 -11.16 -4.99 22.31
CA LYS A 33 -11.62 -5.88 23.38
C LYS A 33 -12.22 -7.17 22.83
N LYS A 34 -13.08 -7.09 21.80
CA LYS A 34 -13.71 -8.26 21.16
C LYS A 34 -12.69 -9.22 20.55
N LEU A 35 -11.57 -8.69 20.05
CA LEU A 35 -10.49 -9.46 19.42
C LEU A 35 -9.38 -9.88 20.39
N GLY A 36 -9.50 -9.57 21.69
CA GLY A 36 -8.48 -9.88 22.69
C GLY A 36 -7.18 -9.09 22.52
N VAL A 37 -7.23 -7.94 21.86
CA VAL A 37 -6.07 -7.08 21.61
C VAL A 37 -5.85 -6.15 22.82
N PRO A 38 -4.64 -6.06 23.39
CA PRO A 38 -4.36 -5.15 24.50
C PRO A 38 -4.64 -3.68 24.13
N ILE A 39 -5.26 -2.94 25.06
CA ILE A 39 -5.80 -1.60 24.79
C ILE A 39 -4.71 -0.58 24.41
N GLU A 40 -3.50 -0.76 24.95
CA GLU A 40 -2.32 0.07 24.73
C GLU A 40 -1.67 -0.13 23.36
N LYS A 41 -2.04 -1.18 22.60
CA LYS A 41 -1.53 -1.38 21.24
C LYS A 41 -2.20 -0.41 20.28
N THR A 42 -1.42 0.37 19.56
CA THR A 42 -1.94 1.48 18.75
C THR A 42 -1.89 1.27 17.25
N PHE A 43 -1.19 0.26 16.71
CA PHE A 43 -1.08 -0.11 15.28
C PHE A 43 -0.85 1.00 14.23
N PHE A 44 -0.70 2.28 14.61
CA PHE A 44 -0.55 3.40 13.67
C PHE A 44 0.68 3.29 12.77
N HIS A 45 1.76 2.65 13.26
CA HIS A 45 2.93 2.36 12.43
C HIS A 45 2.57 1.42 11.26
N SER A 46 1.71 0.44 11.50
CA SER A 46 1.19 -0.49 10.50
C SER A 46 0.33 0.25 9.47
N VAL A 47 -0.58 1.12 9.94
CA VAL A 47 -1.40 1.98 9.08
C VAL A 47 -0.56 2.79 8.11
N ILE A 48 0.52 3.44 8.59
CA ILE A 48 1.41 4.24 7.74
C ILE A 48 2.12 3.36 6.71
N SER A 49 2.62 2.20 7.14
CA SER A 49 3.37 1.28 6.27
C SER A 49 2.49 0.72 5.15
N HIS A 50 1.30 0.21 5.50
CA HIS A 50 0.35 -0.33 4.54
C HIS A 50 -0.20 0.75 3.59
N SER A 51 -0.47 1.95 4.10
CA SER A 51 -0.85 3.10 3.25
C SER A 51 0.24 3.43 2.23
N TYR A 52 1.51 3.42 2.64
CA TYR A 52 2.64 3.61 1.74
C TYR A 52 2.72 2.55 0.65
N TYR A 53 2.58 1.27 1.01
CA TYR A 53 2.66 0.16 0.04
C TYR A 53 1.48 0.15 -0.92
N SER A 54 0.28 0.54 -0.46
CA SER A 54 -0.88 0.76 -1.35
C SER A 54 -0.58 1.79 -2.43
N ILE A 55 -0.02 2.95 -2.05
CA ILE A 55 0.39 4.00 -2.99
C ILE A 55 1.49 3.50 -3.93
N PHE A 56 2.49 2.80 -3.39
CA PHE A 56 3.60 2.27 -4.17
C PHE A 56 3.15 1.25 -5.23
N HIS A 57 2.29 0.31 -4.86
CA HIS A 57 1.75 -0.68 -5.78
C HIS A 57 0.84 -0.06 -6.83
N SER A 58 0.02 0.92 -6.45
CA SER A 58 -0.79 1.72 -7.39
C SER A 58 0.10 2.43 -8.42
N ALA A 59 1.17 3.09 -7.98
CA ALA A 59 2.13 3.74 -8.85
C ALA A 59 2.83 2.74 -9.79
N LYS A 60 3.16 1.54 -9.29
CA LYS A 60 3.80 0.49 -10.07
C LYS A 60 2.86 -0.08 -11.14
N ALA A 61 1.59 -0.34 -10.79
CA ALA A 61 0.55 -0.74 -11.73
C ALA A 61 0.37 0.30 -12.84
N TYR A 62 0.29 1.58 -12.47
CA TYR A 62 0.17 2.68 -13.43
C TYR A 62 1.36 2.73 -14.40
N LEU A 63 2.60 2.71 -13.90
CA LEU A 63 3.79 2.70 -14.74
C LEU A 63 3.84 1.47 -15.66
N LEU A 64 3.48 0.29 -15.15
CA LEU A 64 3.40 -0.94 -15.94
C LEU A 64 2.39 -0.84 -17.08
N SER A 65 1.22 -0.24 -16.84
CA SER A 65 0.23 0.02 -17.90
C SER A 65 0.73 0.97 -19.00
N LYS A 66 1.78 1.74 -18.72
CA LYS A 66 2.49 2.60 -19.69
C LYS A 66 3.75 1.93 -20.26
N GLY A 67 3.94 0.63 -20.02
CA GLY A 67 5.12 -0.13 -20.47
C GLY A 67 6.42 0.20 -19.71
N ILE A 68 6.34 0.91 -18.58
CA ILE A 68 7.52 1.32 -17.79
C ILE A 68 7.69 0.35 -16.62
N LYS A 69 8.73 -0.50 -16.69
CA LYS A 69 9.06 -1.43 -15.61
C LYS A 69 10.06 -0.81 -14.62
N THR A 70 9.80 -0.98 -13.32
CA THR A 70 10.76 -0.69 -12.25
C THR A 70 11.11 -1.98 -11.52
N LYS A 71 12.41 -2.27 -11.43
CA LYS A 71 12.95 -3.51 -10.85
C LYS A 71 13.96 -3.20 -9.76
N VAL A 72 14.15 -4.18 -8.88
CA VAL A 72 15.22 -4.20 -7.88
C VAL A 72 16.61 -4.03 -8.52
N PRO A 73 17.61 -3.53 -7.77
CA PRO A 73 17.50 -2.89 -6.45
C PRO A 73 16.88 -1.47 -6.54
N ASN A 74 16.55 -0.85 -5.41
CA ASN A 74 16.03 0.53 -5.31
C ASN A 74 14.72 0.79 -6.06
N GLU A 75 13.82 -0.20 -6.10
CA GLU A 75 12.58 -0.10 -6.87
C GLU A 75 11.68 1.05 -6.43
N HIS A 76 11.59 1.35 -5.13
CA HIS A 76 10.82 2.47 -4.59
C HIS A 76 11.25 3.82 -5.17
N LYS A 77 12.55 4.11 -5.12
CA LYS A 77 13.13 5.34 -5.70
C LYS A 77 12.91 5.41 -7.20
N LYS A 78 13.09 4.29 -7.91
CA LYS A 78 12.87 4.20 -9.36
C LYS A 78 11.40 4.46 -9.72
N THR A 79 10.45 3.87 -9.01
CA THR A 79 9.00 4.08 -9.19
C THR A 79 8.65 5.55 -9.00
N TYR A 80 9.10 6.17 -7.90
CA TYR A 80 8.87 7.59 -7.65
C TYR A 80 9.42 8.48 -8.78
N LEU A 81 10.68 8.31 -9.16
CA LEU A 81 11.32 9.15 -10.20
C LEU A 81 10.65 8.98 -11.56
N LYS A 82 10.27 7.75 -11.93
CA LYS A 82 9.58 7.49 -13.20
C LYS A 82 8.18 8.09 -13.21
N LEU A 83 7.41 7.93 -12.14
CA LEU A 83 6.09 8.54 -12.01
C LEU A 83 6.17 10.07 -12.07
N LYS A 84 7.09 10.67 -11.31
CA LYS A 84 7.34 12.13 -11.31
C LYS A 84 7.67 12.65 -12.70
N LYS A 85 8.55 11.97 -13.44
CA LYS A 85 8.90 12.34 -14.82
C LYS A 85 7.71 12.23 -15.77
N LEU A 86 6.82 11.26 -15.55
CA LEU A 86 5.67 11.01 -16.43
C LEU A 86 4.56 12.05 -16.22
N VAL A 87 4.27 12.43 -14.97
CA VAL A 87 3.18 13.36 -14.62
C VAL A 87 3.56 14.83 -14.85
N ARG A 88 4.84 15.19 -14.73
CA ARG A 88 5.33 16.57 -14.96
C ARG A 88 5.67 16.88 -16.43
N LYS A 89 5.17 16.08 -17.36
CA LYS A 89 5.35 16.35 -18.80
C LYS A 89 4.51 17.52 -19.25
#